data_AF-A0AAW4KP84-F1
#
_entry.id   AF-A0AAW4KP84-F1
#
_cell.length_a   1.000
_cell.length_b   1.000
_cell.length_c   1.000
_cell.angle_alpha   90.00
_cell.angle_beta   90.00
_cell.angle_gamma   90.00
#
_symmetry.space_group_name_H-M   'P 1'
#
loop_
_entity.id
_entity.type
_entity.pdbx_description
1 polymer ?
#
loop_
_entity_poly.entity_id
_entity_poly.type
_entity_poly.pdbx_seq_one_letter_code
_entity_poly.pdbx_strand_id
1 'polypeptide(L)'
;NGALGTTSGVTVGSGASLNLGGNANLNSLAGNGTVQVAGGATLAVGGSNLDNSFGGALNGAGNLDKNGSGVLNLSGTNAIGGAANVNGGTLNVTGSLA
;
A
#
# COMPACT_ATOMS: atom_id res chain seq x y z
N ASN A 1 -9.54 -5.05 -16.75
CA ASN A 1 -8.51 -4.68 -15.75
C ASN A 1 -9.17 -3.93 -14.62
N GLY A 2 -9.51 -4.62 -13.53
CA GLY A 2 -10.27 -4.03 -12.42
C GLY A 2 -10.60 -5.06 -11.33
N ALA A 3 -9.71 -6.02 -11.08
CA ALA A 3 -9.99 -7.16 -10.20
C ALA A 3 -10.10 -6.77 -8.71
N LEU A 4 -9.64 -5.57 -8.34
CA LEU A 4 -9.83 -4.98 -7.02
C LEU A 4 -10.65 -3.70 -7.22
N GLY A 5 -11.95 -3.76 -6.99
CA GLY A 5 -12.82 -2.59 -7.06
C GLY A 5 -12.25 -1.47 -6.18
N THR A 6 -12.43 -0.22 -6.61
CA THR A 6 -11.90 1.03 -6.02
C THR A 6 -12.34 1.31 -4.57
N THR A 7 -12.95 0.33 -3.91
CA THR A 7 -13.57 0.41 -2.58
C THR A 7 -13.22 -0.77 -1.68
N SER A 8 -12.43 -1.75 -2.15
CA SER A 8 -12.11 -2.94 -1.35
C SER A 8 -11.01 -2.63 -0.34
N GLY A 9 -11.24 -3.04 0.92
CA GLY A 9 -10.17 -3.24 1.88
C GLY A 9 -9.43 -4.53 1.53
N VAL A 10 -8.09 -4.49 1.55
CA VAL A 10 -7.26 -5.64 1.18
C VAL A 10 -6.43 -6.07 2.37
N THR A 11 -6.54 -7.35 2.72
CA THR A 11 -5.67 -8.00 3.71
C THR A 11 -4.79 -9.02 3.01
N VAL A 12 -3.48 -8.80 2.99
CA VAL A 12 -2.51 -9.74 2.43
C VAL A 12 -1.93 -10.56 3.57
N GLY A 13 -2.38 -11.81 3.70
CA GLY A 13 -1.91 -12.73 4.72
C GLY A 13 -0.42 -13.09 4.57
N SER A 14 0.19 -13.61 5.65
CA SER A 14 1.57 -14.11 5.58
C SER A 14 1.69 -15.20 4.51
N GLY A 15 2.77 -15.16 3.72
CA GLY A 15 2.99 -16.07 2.58
C GLY A 15 2.14 -15.76 1.33
N ALA A 16 1.18 -14.84 1.41
CA ALA A 16 0.43 -14.38 0.25
C ALA A 16 1.17 -13.25 -0.48
N SER A 17 0.88 -13.12 -1.77
CA SER A 17 1.39 -12.04 -2.61
C SER A 17 0.26 -11.37 -3.39
N LEU A 18 0.26 -10.04 -3.38
CA LEU A 18 -0.55 -9.22 -4.24
C LEU A 18 0.36 -8.55 -5.28
N ASN A 19 0.15 -8.84 -6.56
CA ASN A 19 0.89 -8.21 -7.65
C ASN A 19 0.03 -7.20 -8.39
N LEU A 20 0.46 -5.95 -8.42
CA LEU A 20 -0.19 -4.82 -9.08
C LEU A 20 0.57 -4.45 -10.35
N GLY A 21 0.10 -4.98 -11.48
CA GLY A 21 0.59 -4.60 -12.81
C GLY A 21 0.02 -3.28 -13.35
N GLY A 22 -0.80 -2.58 -12.55
CA GLY A 22 -1.43 -1.31 -12.91
C GLY A 22 -1.95 -0.61 -11.65
N ASN A 23 -2.53 0.57 -11.82
CA ASN A 23 -2.96 1.41 -10.71
C ASN A 23 -4.04 0.73 -9.87
N ALA A 24 -3.94 0.87 -8.55
CA ALA A 24 -4.93 0.35 -7.60
C ALA A 24 -5.25 1.42 -6.55
N ASN A 25 -6.55 1.59 -6.25
CA ASN A 25 -7.03 2.46 -5.19
C ASN A 25 -7.71 1.59 -4.13
N LEU A 26 -7.15 1.55 -2.92
CA LEU A 26 -7.62 0.70 -1.82
C LEU A 26 -8.18 1.54 -0.67
N ASN A 27 -9.28 1.07 -0.08
CA ASN A 27 -9.82 1.69 1.13
C ASN A 27 -8.86 1.49 2.31
N SER A 28 -8.36 0.27 2.45
CA SER A 28 -7.40 -0.14 3.47
C SER A 28 -6.43 -1.17 2.91
N LEU A 29 -5.21 -1.18 3.47
CA LEU A 29 -4.22 -2.22 3.25
C LEU A 29 -3.75 -2.74 4.60
N ALA A 30 -3.89 -4.05 4.82
CA ALA A 30 -3.51 -4.71 6.05
C ALA A 30 -2.81 -6.05 5.81
N GLY A 31 -2.20 -6.58 6.86
CA GLY A 31 -1.57 -7.90 6.86
C GLY A 31 -0.05 -7.88 6.79
N ASN A 32 0.53 -9.06 6.58
CA ASN A 32 1.98 -9.34 6.70
C ASN A 32 2.56 -10.02 5.45
N GLY A 33 1.79 -10.07 4.35
CA GLY A 33 2.24 -10.66 3.10
C GLY A 33 3.07 -9.69 2.25
N THR A 34 3.18 -10.00 0.97
CA THR A 34 3.96 -9.20 0.02
C THR A 34 3.04 -8.46 -0.93
N VAL A 35 3.33 -7.19 -1.21
CA VAL A 35 2.66 -6.39 -2.22
C VAL A 35 3.71 -5.92 -3.20
N GLN A 36 3.57 -6.31 -4.46
CA GLN A 36 4.44 -5.93 -5.54
C GLN A 36 3.74 -4.87 -6.40
N VAL A 37 4.35 -3.69 -6.54
CA VAL A 37 3.85 -2.60 -7.41
C VAL A 37 4.79 -2.46 -8.60
N ALA A 38 4.29 -2.75 -9.80
CA ALA A 38 5.09 -2.64 -11.02
C ALA A 38 5.47 -1.19 -11.33
N GLY A 39 6.59 -0.99 -12.04
CA GLY A 39 7.00 0.33 -12.49
C GLY A 39 5.95 0.99 -13.39
N GLY A 40 5.62 2.25 -13.09
CA GLY A 40 4.55 2.99 -13.77
C GLY A 40 3.14 2.72 -13.21
N ALA A 41 2.99 1.84 -12.22
CA ALA A 41 1.75 1.67 -11.47
C ALA A 41 1.78 2.48 -10.16
N THR A 42 0.62 2.96 -9.74
CA THR A 42 0.44 3.63 -8.44
C THR A 42 -0.50 2.83 -7.55
N LEU A 43 -0.05 2.53 -6.34
CA LEU A 43 -0.90 2.02 -5.27
C LEU A 43 -1.33 3.18 -4.38
N ALA A 44 -2.62 3.52 -4.42
CA ALA A 44 -3.19 4.48 -3.48
C ALA A 44 -3.90 3.77 -2.33
N VAL A 45 -3.64 4.19 -1.09
CA VAL A 45 -4.23 3.60 0.11
C VAL A 45 -4.83 4.68 1.00
N GLY A 46 -5.97 4.39 1.62
CA GLY A 46 -6.60 5.23 2.64
C GLY A 46 -7.96 5.80 2.23
N GLY A 47 -8.63 5.19 1.25
CA GLY A 47 -10.02 5.54 0.89
C GLY A 47 -11.02 5.36 2.05
N SER A 48 -10.68 4.58 3.10
CA SER A 48 -11.54 4.42 4.28
C SER A 48 -11.49 5.61 5.25
N ASN A 49 -10.50 6.52 5.14
CA ASN A 49 -10.19 7.55 6.13
C ASN A 49 -9.87 7.04 7.55
N LEU A 50 -9.73 5.73 7.73
CA LEU A 50 -9.38 5.08 8.99
C LEU A 50 -7.90 4.72 9.02
N ASP A 51 -7.41 4.42 10.22
CA ASP A 51 -6.06 3.93 10.43
C ASP A 51 -5.90 2.50 9.89
N ASN A 52 -4.77 2.26 9.25
CA ASN A 52 -4.41 0.99 8.61
C ASN A 52 -3.02 0.57 9.08
N SER A 53 -2.79 -0.74 9.17
CA SER A 53 -1.49 -1.30 9.56
C SER A 53 -1.10 -2.43 8.63
N PHE A 54 0.01 -2.23 7.93
CA PHE A 54 0.62 -3.20 7.05
C PHE A 54 2.03 -3.52 7.53
N GLY A 55 2.21 -4.73 8.06
CA GLY A 55 3.50 -5.25 8.53
C GLY A 55 4.22 -6.10 7.49
N GLY A 56 3.66 -6.20 6.29
CA GLY A 56 4.22 -6.94 5.18
C GLY A 56 5.28 -6.16 4.42
N ALA A 57 5.70 -6.70 3.27
CA ALA A 57 6.66 -6.05 2.39
C ALA A 57 5.97 -5.39 1.19
N LEU A 58 6.10 -4.06 1.06
CA LEU A 58 5.73 -3.30 -0.14
C LEU A 58 6.96 -3.14 -1.03
N ASN A 59 6.98 -3.81 -2.18
CA ASN A 59 8.12 -3.86 -3.08
C ASN A 59 7.77 -3.35 -4.48
N GLY A 60 8.78 -2.84 -5.19
CA GLY A 60 8.70 -2.56 -6.63
C GLY A 60 9.01 -1.13 -7.04
N ALA A 61 9.10 -0.92 -8.34
CA ALA A 61 9.43 0.39 -8.93
C ALA A 61 8.20 1.30 -9.11
N GLY A 62 7.03 0.90 -8.62
CA GLY A 62 5.82 1.71 -8.64
C GLY A 62 5.75 2.73 -7.50
N ASN A 63 4.67 3.51 -7.51
CA ASN A 63 4.46 4.60 -6.57
C ASN A 63 3.47 4.20 -5.46
N LEU A 64 3.59 4.83 -4.29
CA LEU A 64 2.65 4.73 -3.18
C LEU A 64 2.03 6.11 -2.92
N ASP A 65 0.71 6.20 -2.99
CA ASP A 65 -0.05 7.40 -2.64
C ASP A 65 -0.85 7.15 -1.35
N LYS A 66 -0.44 7.77 -0.25
CA LYS A 66 -1.22 7.78 0.98
C LYS A 66 -2.28 8.88 0.91
N ASN A 67 -3.53 8.45 0.81
CA ASN A 67 -4.72 9.29 0.73
C ASN A 67 -5.56 9.18 2.02
N GLY A 68 -6.55 10.07 2.18
CA GLY A 68 -7.49 10.06 3.31
C GLY A 68 -6.89 10.48 4.64
N SER A 69 -7.72 10.77 5.64
CA SER A 69 -7.30 11.41 6.89
C SER A 69 -6.61 10.49 7.91
N GLY A 70 -6.77 9.17 7.79
CA GLY A 70 -6.21 8.19 8.73
C GLY A 70 -4.69 8.01 8.63
N VAL A 71 -4.14 7.17 9.49
CA VAL A 71 -2.72 6.79 9.53
C VAL A 71 -2.50 5.48 8.77
N LEU A 72 -1.52 5.44 7.86
CA LEU A 72 -0.99 4.18 7.32
C LEU A 72 0.30 3.83 8.04
N ASN A 73 0.26 2.78 8.87
CA ASN A 73 1.42 2.25 9.54
C ASN A 73 2.10 1.19 8.67
N LEU A 74 3.33 1.47 8.24
CA LEU A 74 4.20 0.54 7.53
C LEU A 74 5.28 0.05 8.48
N SER A 75 5.06 -1.12 9.07
CA SER A 75 5.99 -1.70 10.05
C SER A 75 6.92 -2.78 9.47
N GLY A 76 6.66 -3.24 8.24
CA GLY A 76 7.52 -4.20 7.55
C GLY A 76 8.66 -3.57 6.74
N THR A 77 9.36 -4.39 5.96
CA THR A 77 10.40 -3.96 5.02
C THR A 77 9.78 -3.51 3.71
N ASN A 78 9.85 -2.22 3.40
CA ASN A 78 9.29 -1.66 2.17
C ASN A 78 10.44 -1.24 1.24
N ALA A 79 10.46 -1.78 0.02
CA ALA A 79 11.41 -1.44 -1.02
C ALA A 79 10.66 -0.78 -2.20
N ILE A 80 10.27 0.48 -2.01
CA ILE A 80 9.49 1.24 -2.99
C ILE A 80 10.48 2.08 -3.80
N GLY A 81 10.77 1.64 -5.01
CA GLY A 81 11.68 2.33 -5.93
C GLY A 81 11.05 3.56 -6.61
N GLY A 82 9.73 3.72 -6.54
CA GLY A 82 9.02 4.91 -7.01
C GLY A 82 8.78 5.94 -5.89
N ALA A 83 7.92 6.92 -6.17
CA ALA A 83 7.60 7.96 -5.19
C ALA A 83 6.64 7.46 -4.10
N ALA A 84 6.86 7.86 -2.85
CA ALA A 84 5.91 7.71 -1.76
C ALA A 84 5.30 9.09 -1.43
N ASN A 85 4.11 9.37 -1.95
CA ASN A 85 3.41 10.63 -1.78
C ASN A 85 2.42 10.54 -0.61
N VAL A 86 2.37 11.56 0.23
CA VAL A 86 1.37 11.69 1.29
C VAL A 86 0.42 12.82 0.92
N ASN A 87 -0.65 12.47 0.20
CA ASN A 87 -1.67 13.43 -0.23
C ASN A 87 -2.66 13.74 0.90
N GLY A 88 -2.75 12.90 1.93
CA GLY A 88 -3.59 13.13 3.11
C GLY A 88 -3.28 12.20 4.29
N GLY A 89 -3.57 12.70 5.50
CA GLY A 89 -3.37 11.97 6.75
C GLY A 89 -1.88 11.77 7.05
N THR A 90 -1.53 10.61 7.61
CA THR A 90 -0.16 10.31 8.03
C THR A 90 0.33 9.01 7.43
N LEU A 91 1.54 9.01 6.89
CA LEU A 91 2.30 7.79 6.59
C LEU A 91 3.32 7.58 7.71
N ASN A 92 3.09 6.57 8.54
CA ASN A 92 3.97 6.24 9.65
C ASN A 92 4.83 5.02 9.29
N VAL A 93 6.13 5.22 9.12
CA VAL A 93 7.06 4.13 8.79
C VAL A 93 7.86 3.79 10.03
N THR A 94 7.57 2.64 10.64
CA THR A 94 8.33 2.10 11.77
C THR A 94 9.26 0.96 11.36
N GLY A 95 9.06 0.40 10.16
CA GLY A 95 9.97 -0.54 9.53
C GLY A 95 11.08 0.17 8.74
N SER A 96 11.56 -0.48 7.68
CA SER A 96 12.51 0.14 6.74
C SER A 96 11.80 0.60 5.48
N LEU A 97 12.25 1.74 4.94
CA LEU A 97 11.95 2.17 3.57
C LEU A 97 13.29 2.30 2.85
N ALA A 98 13.47 1.51 1.79
CA ALA A 98 14.70 1.46 0.97
C ALA A 98 14.41 1.75 -0.49
#